data_AF-A0A8C2NSL4-F1
#
_entry.id   AF-A0A8C2NSL4-F1
#
_cell.length_a   1.000
_cell.length_b   1.000
_cell.length_c   1.000
_cell.angle_alpha   90.00
_cell.angle_beta   90.00
_cell.angle_gamma   90.00
#
_symmetry.space_group_name_H-M   'P 1'
#
loop_
_entity.id
_entity.type
_entity.pdbx_description
1 polymer ?
#
loop_
_entity_poly.entity_id
_entity_poly.type
_entity_poly.pdbx_seq_one_letter_code
_entity_poly.pdbx_strand_id
1 'polypeptide(L)'
;MKSDCIQTTSCQERKKDPIEMFHSGQLVKVCAPMVRYSKLSFRTLVRKYNCDLCYTPMIVAADFVRSAKARDSEFTTNQGM
;
A
#
# COMPACT_ATOMS: atom_id res chain seq x y z
N MET A 1 -16.51 -22.16 21.75
CA MET A 1 -15.32 -21.48 21.22
C MET A 1 -15.48 -21.39 19.72
N LYS A 2 -15.95 -20.24 19.22
CA LYS A 2 -16.12 -20.05 17.77
C LYS A 2 -14.75 -19.78 17.19
N SER A 3 -14.33 -20.67 16.31
CA SER A 3 -13.13 -20.57 15.50
C SER A 3 -13.21 -19.30 14.67
N ASP A 4 -12.35 -18.33 14.94
CA ASP A 4 -12.04 -17.24 14.02
C ASP A 4 -11.29 -17.86 12.83
N CYS A 5 -12.05 -18.53 11.97
CA CYS A 5 -11.64 -18.83 10.61
C CYS A 5 -11.32 -17.48 9.98
N ILE A 6 -10.02 -17.15 9.90
CA ILE A 6 -9.54 -16.12 9.00
C ILE A 6 -9.92 -16.62 7.62
N GLN A 7 -11.10 -16.21 7.18
CA GLN A 7 -11.57 -16.38 5.83
C GLN A 7 -10.53 -15.69 4.96
N THR A 8 -9.64 -16.48 4.35
CA THR A 8 -8.87 -16.08 3.18
C THR A 8 -9.84 -15.99 2.00
N THR A 9 -10.84 -15.12 2.12
CA THR A 9 -11.70 -14.77 1.01
C THR A 9 -10.85 -13.97 0.04
N SER A 10 -10.64 -14.57 -1.14
CA SER A 10 -10.16 -13.96 -2.37
C SER A 10 -10.19 -12.43 -2.35
N CYS A 11 -9.01 -11.81 -2.34
CA CYS A 11 -8.78 -10.38 -2.38
C CYS A 11 -9.34 -9.77 -3.68
N GLN A 12 -10.64 -9.53 -3.75
CA GLN A 12 -11.22 -8.51 -4.64
C GLN A 12 -11.90 -7.46 -3.76
N GLU A 13 -11.10 -6.81 -2.91
CA GLU A 13 -11.62 -5.68 -2.16
C GLU A 13 -11.75 -4.48 -3.12
N ARG A 14 -13.00 -4.06 -3.34
CA ARG A 14 -13.28 -2.75 -3.94
C ARG A 14 -12.43 -1.69 -3.25
N LYS A 15 -11.79 -0.84 -4.04
CA LYS A 15 -11.03 0.32 -3.58
C LYS A 15 -11.90 1.12 -2.59
N LYS A 16 -11.62 0.99 -1.28
CA LYS A 16 -12.32 1.73 -0.22
C LYS A 16 -11.72 3.12 -0.15
N ASP A 17 -12.57 4.13 0.03
CA ASP A 17 -12.06 5.48 0.27
C ASP A 17 -11.37 5.55 1.64
N PRO A 18 -10.16 6.14 1.75
CA PRO A 18 -9.47 6.23 3.03
C PRO A 18 -10.31 6.88 4.13
N ILE A 19 -11.15 7.87 3.80
CA ILE A 19 -12.01 8.57 4.76
C ILE A 19 -13.06 7.61 5.34
N GLU A 20 -13.69 6.80 4.48
CA GLU A 20 -14.66 5.79 4.94
C GLU A 20 -14.02 4.76 5.87
N MET A 21 -12.76 4.37 5.59
CA MET A 21 -12.03 3.43 6.45
C MET A 21 -11.85 3.99 7.86
N PHE A 22 -11.51 5.28 8.00
CA PHE A 22 -11.35 5.92 9.31
C PHE A 22 -12.68 6.15 10.03
N HIS A 23 -13.79 6.36 9.31
CA HIS A 23 -15.12 6.50 9.92
C HIS A 23 -15.74 5.16 10.36
N SER A 24 -15.29 4.03 9.82
CA SER A 24 -15.85 2.70 10.12
C SER A 24 -15.68 2.24 11.58
N GLY A 25 -14.82 2.91 12.36
CA GLY A 25 -14.47 2.52 13.73
C GLY A 25 -13.61 1.25 13.82
N GLN A 26 -13.20 0.67 12.68
CA GLN A 26 -12.27 -0.45 12.61
C GLN A 26 -10.81 0.04 12.62
N LEU A 27 -9.90 -0.82 13.10
CA LEU A 27 -8.46 -0.56 13.03
C LEU A 27 -7.97 -0.54 11.58
N VAL A 28 -7.32 0.55 11.20
CA VAL A 28 -6.68 0.69 9.88
C VAL A 28 -5.20 0.36 9.98
N LYS A 29 -4.77 -0.71 9.28
CA LYS A 29 -3.37 -1.15 9.23
C LYS A 29 -2.62 -0.42 8.13
N VAL A 30 -1.72 0.46 8.54
CA VAL A 30 -0.95 1.32 7.65
C VAL A 30 0.51 0.90 7.59
N CYS A 31 1.02 0.65 6.38
CA CYS A 31 2.44 0.50 6.13
C CYS A 31 3.08 1.89 5.92
N ALA A 32 3.98 2.25 6.82
CA ALA A 32 4.68 3.53 6.82
C ALA A 32 5.56 3.74 5.56
N PRO A 33 5.84 5.00 5.19
CA PRO A 33 6.83 5.30 4.16
C PRO A 33 8.22 4.94 4.65
N MET A 34 8.88 3.98 3.99
CA MET A 34 10.24 3.55 4.31
C MET A 34 11.13 3.75 3.09
N VAL A 35 12.17 4.56 3.25
CA VAL A 35 13.17 4.83 2.21
C VAL A 35 13.75 3.50 1.71
N ARG A 36 13.80 3.31 0.38
CA ARG A 36 14.21 2.07 -0.32
C ARG A 36 13.33 0.82 -0.11
N TYR A 37 12.67 0.65 1.03
CA TYR A 37 11.90 -0.57 1.33
C TYR A 37 10.47 -0.55 0.80
N SER A 38 9.74 0.57 0.90
CA SER A 38 8.33 0.66 0.48
C SER A 38 8.14 0.72 -1.05
N LYS A 39 9.00 0.07 -1.83
CA LYS A 39 8.90 -0.08 -3.29
C LYS A 39 7.72 -0.96 -3.69
N LEU A 40 7.36 -0.95 -4.97
CA LEU A 40 6.14 -1.58 -5.50
C LEU A 40 5.97 -3.04 -5.07
N SER A 41 7.01 -3.86 -5.18
CA SER A 41 6.99 -5.27 -4.79
C SER A 41 6.63 -5.47 -3.31
N PHE A 42 7.23 -4.70 -2.40
CA PHE A 42 6.94 -4.77 -0.98
C PHE A 42 5.51 -4.33 -0.67
N ARG A 43 5.05 -3.21 -1.26
CA ARG A 43 3.68 -2.71 -1.11
C ARG A 43 2.64 -3.70 -1.61
N THR A 44 2.93 -4.45 -2.67
CA THR A 44 2.08 -5.51 -3.19
C THR A 44 2.06 -6.72 -2.25
N LEU A 45 3.21 -7.07 -1.66
CA LEU A 45 3.30 -8.17 -0.70
C LEU A 45 2.49 -7.88 0.56
N VAL A 46 2.71 -6.75 1.23
CA VAL A 46 2.04 -6.45 2.50
C VAL A 46 0.53 -6.29 2.36
N ARG A 47 0.03 -5.89 1.19
CA ARG A 47 -1.41 -5.90 0.88
C ARG A 47 -2.02 -7.30 0.95
N LYS A 48 -1.27 -8.34 0.53
CA LYS A 48 -1.70 -9.75 0.68
C LYS A 48 -1.77 -10.20 2.15
N TYR A 49 -1.10 -9.49 3.04
CA TYR A 49 -1.11 -9.72 4.49
C TYR A 49 -2.03 -8.73 5.23
N ASN A 50 -3.12 -8.32 4.58
CA ASN A 50 -4.15 -7.46 5.16
C ASN A 50 -3.64 -6.07 5.59
N CYS A 51 -2.71 -5.46 4.86
CA CYS A 51 -2.39 -4.05 5.05
C CYS A 51 -3.33 -3.20 4.21
N ASP A 52 -4.11 -2.33 4.87
CA ASP A 52 -5.18 -1.58 4.21
C ASP A 52 -4.64 -0.37 3.43
N LEU A 53 -3.64 0.32 3.98
CA LEU A 53 -2.98 1.46 3.33
C LEU A 53 -1.47 1.23 3.28
N CYS A 54 -0.82 1.53 2.15
CA CYS A 54 0.64 1.56 2.09
C CYS A 54 1.11 2.75 1.26
N TYR A 55 2.15 3.41 1.76
CA TYR A 55 2.78 4.55 1.11
C TYR A 55 4.01 4.15 0.31
N THR A 56 4.35 4.96 -0.69
CA THR A 56 5.63 4.89 -1.40
C THR A 56 6.80 5.22 -0.47
N PRO A 57 8.07 4.93 -0.84
CA PRO A 57 9.19 5.59 -0.17
C PRO A 57 9.06 7.12 -0.28
N MET A 58 9.83 7.84 0.53
CA MET A 58 10.00 9.28 0.35
C MET A 58 10.58 9.56 -1.05
N ILE A 59 9.93 10.44 -1.81
CA ILE A 59 10.37 10.85 -3.15
C ILE A 59 10.88 12.29 -3.08
N VAL A 60 12.11 12.52 -3.53
CA VAL A 60 12.70 13.86 -3.61
C VAL A 60 12.11 14.61 -4.81
N ALA A 61 11.35 15.68 -4.54
CA ALA A 61 10.61 16.40 -5.57
C ALA A 61 11.51 16.96 -6.70
N ALA A 62 12.66 17.54 -6.34
CA ALA A 62 13.59 18.11 -7.32
C ALA A 62 14.11 17.06 -8.31
N ASP A 63 14.41 15.84 -7.83
CA ASP A 63 14.91 14.75 -8.67
C ASP A 63 13.79 14.13 -9.49
N PHE A 64 12.60 13.99 -8.91
CA PHE A 64 11.42 13.46 -9.61
C PHE A 64 11.03 14.32 -10.81
N VAL A 65 11.08 15.65 -10.69
CA VAL A 65 10.77 16.57 -11.80
C VAL A 65 11.87 16.55 -12.87
N ARG A 66 13.15 16.57 -12.46
CA ARG A 66 14.28 16.78 -13.37
C ARG A 66 14.81 15.52 -14.06
N SER A 67 14.62 14.34 -13.48
CA SER A 67 15.29 13.11 -13.93
C SER A 67 14.33 11.95 -14.14
N ALA A 68 14.24 11.47 -15.38
CA ALA A 68 13.50 10.25 -15.71
C ALA A 68 14.05 9.04 -14.93
N LYS A 69 15.38 8.92 -14.86
CA LYS A 69 16.05 7.85 -14.10
C LYS A 69 15.66 7.86 -12.61
N ALA A 70 15.52 9.03 -12.00
CA ALA A 70 15.08 9.14 -10.60
C ALA A 70 13.62 8.70 -10.44
N ARG A 71 12.73 9.09 -11.37
CA ARG A 71 11.33 8.61 -11.37
C ARG A 71 11.25 7.09 -11.48
N ASP A 72 11.98 6.51 -12.43
CA ASP A 72 11.96 5.07 -12.67
C ASP A 72 12.53 4.26 -11.47
N SER A 73 13.46 4.86 -10.72
CA SER A 73 14.06 4.22 -9.54
C SER A 73 13.17 4.27 -8.29
N GLU A 74 12.48 5.40 -8.08
CA GLU A 74 11.73 5.68 -6.84
C GLU A 74 10.22 5.41 -6.96
N PHE A 75 9.65 5.53 -8.16
CA PHE A 75 8.22 5.44 -8.38
C PHE A 75 7.84 4.49 -9.53
N THR A 76 7.21 3.38 -9.16
CA THR A 76 6.65 2.40 -10.11
C THR A 76 5.24 2.01 -9.67
N THR A 77 4.38 1.75 -10.66
CA THR A 77 2.97 1.36 -10.51
C THR A 77 2.70 0.04 -11.24
N ASN A 78 1.66 -0.68 -10.82
CA ASN A 78 1.10 -1.83 -11.54
C ASN A 78 -0.41 -1.64 -11.73
N GLN A 79 -1.08 -2.56 -12.43
CA GLN A 79 -2.54 -2.58 -12.60
C GLN A 79 -3.31 -2.84 -11.29
N GLY A 80 -2.64 -2.94 -10.14
CA GLY A 80 -3.22 -3.40 -8.89
C GLY A 80 -3.57 -4.89 -8.93
N MET A 81 -4.08 -5.39 -7.80
CA MET A 81 -4.94 -6.58 -7.73
C MET A 81 -6.33 -6.10 -7.34
#